data_AF-A0A4Q5WAS5-F1
#
_entry.id   AF-A0A4Q5WAS5-F1
#
_cell.length_a   1.000
_cell.length_b   1.000
_cell.length_c   1.000
_cell.angle_alpha   90.00
_cell.angle_beta   90.00
_cell.angle_gamma   90.00
#
_symmetry.space_group_name_H-M   'P 1'
#
loop_
_entity.id
_entity.type
_entity.pdbx_description
1 polymer ?
#
loop_
_entity_poly.entity_id
_entity_poly.type
_entity_poly.pdbx_seq_one_letter_code
_entity_poly.pdbx_strand_id
1 'polypeptide(L)'
;MNLRSLQRGLPARVLVAVLLLAGVLSCKRDDDDNNGSPGASVPALQLVTEGLVSPLSVVEAPDDSKRLFIVDQAGMVWIVPPGASRLGTPFLDLSARIPALNASYDERGLLSLAFHPSFRTNGRFYVFYTAPPRAGGPEPGVSWNNLSRLSEFRVSATDANRADAASERIILEADHPQSNHNGGTVAFGPDGYLYISIGDGGNKDDVGPGHLTDWYAVNAGGNAQNLTANLMGKVLRIDVDGGTPYNIPADNPFAGSATARREIWAYGFRNPYRFS
;
A
#
# COMPACT_ATOMS: atom_id res chain seq x y z
N MET A 1 18.40 52.09 26.89
CA MET A 1 19.84 51.89 26.67
C MET A 1 20.00 51.18 25.34
N ASN A 2 20.78 51.77 24.42
CA ASN A 2 20.96 51.37 23.02
C ASN A 2 21.41 49.91 22.82
N LEU A 3 20.99 49.26 21.72
CA LEU A 3 21.89 48.89 20.61
C LEU A 3 21.15 48.30 19.39
N ARG A 4 21.77 48.54 18.24
CA ARG A 4 21.30 48.39 16.85
C ARG A 4 21.56 46.98 16.27
N SER A 5 20.98 46.76 15.09
CA SER A 5 21.44 46.00 13.90
C SER A 5 20.54 44.79 13.54
N LEU A 6 19.77 44.85 12.44
CA LEU A 6 20.13 44.60 11.03
C LEU A 6 20.69 43.20 10.77
N GLN A 7 19.92 42.32 10.12
CA GLN A 7 20.18 41.90 8.74
C GLN A 7 19.15 40.86 8.24
N ARG A 8 18.73 41.04 6.98
CA ARG A 8 17.95 40.12 6.15
C ARG A 8 18.88 39.05 5.58
N GLY A 9 18.42 37.80 5.51
CA GLY A 9 19.08 36.72 4.75
C GLY A 9 18.08 36.02 3.81
N LEU A 10 18.41 35.98 2.52
CA LEU A 10 17.70 35.25 1.45
C LEU A 10 17.98 33.73 1.49
N PRO A 11 17.16 32.89 0.84
CA PRO A 11 17.28 31.43 0.89
C PRO A 11 18.44 30.88 0.05
N ALA A 12 19.15 29.91 0.62
CA ALA A 12 20.23 29.19 -0.03
C ALA A 12 19.68 28.20 -1.08
N ARG A 13 20.09 28.38 -2.34
CA ARG A 13 20.06 27.35 -3.39
C ARG A 13 21.47 26.75 -3.46
N VAL A 14 21.60 25.45 -3.21
CA VAL A 14 22.86 24.73 -3.42
C VAL A 14 22.73 23.94 -4.71
N LEU A 15 23.53 24.37 -5.71
CA LEU A 15 23.82 23.65 -6.93
C LEU A 15 25.31 23.30 -6.84
N VAL A 16 25.69 22.02 -6.94
CA VAL A 16 27.10 21.63 -7.09
C VAL A 16 27.20 20.68 -8.28
N ALA A 17 27.90 21.16 -9.31
CA ALA A 17 28.32 20.40 -10.48
C ALA A 17 29.85 20.25 -10.49
N VAL A 18 30.28 19.00 -10.63
CA VAL A 18 31.48 18.43 -11.28
C VAL A 18 32.81 19.20 -11.21
N LEU A 19 33.83 18.51 -10.68
CA LEU A 19 35.24 18.79 -10.97
C LEU A 19 35.83 17.61 -11.77
N LEU A 20 36.10 17.89 -13.05
CA LEU A 20 36.98 17.12 -13.93
C LEU A 20 38.44 17.45 -13.57
N LEU A 21 39.27 16.43 -13.35
CA LEU A 21 40.72 16.57 -13.42
C LEU A 21 41.27 15.51 -14.37
N ALA A 22 41.84 15.97 -15.48
CA ALA A 22 42.48 15.14 -16.51
C ALA A 22 43.99 15.44 -16.57
N GLY A 23 44.78 14.36 -16.69
CA GLY A 23 46.18 14.33 -17.16
C GLY A 23 47.24 14.53 -16.05
N VAL A 24 48.36 13.78 -15.99
CA VAL A 24 49.14 13.16 -17.08
C VAL A 24 49.89 11.89 -16.61
N LEU A 25 50.14 11.00 -17.58
CA LEU A 25 50.77 9.68 -17.60
C LEU A 25 52.22 9.57 -17.10
N SER A 26 52.60 8.39 -16.57
CA SER A 26 53.67 7.44 -17.03
C SER A 26 53.96 6.43 -15.89
N CYS A 27 54.19 5.12 -16.01
CA CYS A 27 54.64 4.23 -17.08
C CYS A 27 53.86 2.90 -17.08
N LYS A 28 53.83 2.35 -18.29
CA LYS A 28 53.36 1.08 -18.84
C LYS A 28 53.81 -0.21 -18.12
N ARG A 29 52.88 -1.16 -17.98
CA ARG A 29 53.13 -2.60 -18.19
C ARG A 29 51.94 -3.14 -18.98
N ASP A 30 52.18 -3.37 -20.28
CA ASP A 30 51.29 -4.16 -21.13
C ASP A 30 51.48 -5.61 -20.72
N ASP A 31 50.48 -6.21 -20.11
CA ASP A 31 50.27 -7.65 -20.21
C ASP A 31 48.92 -7.81 -20.92
N ASP A 32 49.00 -8.22 -22.18
CA ASP A 32 47.88 -8.62 -23.03
C ASP A 32 47.15 -9.81 -22.39
N ASP A 33 46.12 -9.53 -21.60
CA ASP A 33 45.03 -10.48 -21.39
C ASP A 33 43.79 -9.94 -22.08
N ASN A 34 43.66 -10.34 -23.33
CA ASN A 34 42.46 -10.27 -24.15
C ASN A 34 41.37 -11.17 -23.54
N ASN A 35 40.94 -10.87 -22.31
CA ASN A 35 39.82 -11.52 -21.67
C ASN A 35 38.62 -10.60 -21.84
N GLY A 36 37.81 -10.89 -22.86
CA GLY A 36 36.50 -10.30 -23.09
C GLY A 36 35.53 -10.64 -21.95
N SER A 37 35.84 -10.18 -20.75
CA SER A 37 34.93 -10.20 -19.62
C SER A 37 33.83 -9.21 -19.97
N PRO A 38 32.56 -9.63 -20.10
CA PRO A 38 31.47 -8.71 -20.32
C PRO A 38 31.53 -7.73 -19.15
N GLY A 39 31.86 -6.46 -19.43
CA GLY A 39 31.89 -5.43 -18.41
C GLY A 39 30.58 -5.51 -17.65
N ALA A 40 30.65 -5.80 -16.35
CA ALA A 40 29.48 -6.02 -15.53
C ALA A 40 28.52 -4.86 -15.76
N SER A 41 27.37 -5.14 -16.40
CA SER A 41 26.37 -4.13 -16.68
C SER A 41 25.85 -3.64 -15.34
N VAL A 42 26.33 -2.47 -14.89
CA VAL A 42 25.82 -1.83 -13.69
C VAL A 42 24.36 -1.49 -13.97
N PRO A 43 23.41 -1.90 -13.12
CA PRO A 43 22.01 -1.52 -13.30
C PRO A 43 21.91 0.01 -13.30
N ALA A 44 21.45 0.56 -14.42
CA ALA A 44 21.18 1.99 -14.55
C ALA A 44 19.73 2.27 -14.12
N LEU A 45 19.52 3.37 -13.40
CA LEU A 45 18.19 3.87 -13.11
C LEU A 45 17.78 4.86 -14.20
N GLN A 46 16.60 4.65 -14.78
CA GLN A 46 15.98 5.57 -15.72
C GLN A 46 14.74 6.19 -15.09
N LEU A 47 14.64 7.52 -15.15
CA LEU A 47 13.41 8.21 -14.74
C LEU A 47 12.28 7.86 -15.71
N VAL A 48 11.19 7.30 -15.18
CA VAL A 48 9.98 6.94 -15.95
C VAL A 48 8.93 8.05 -15.82
N THR A 49 8.66 8.50 -14.61
CA THR A 49 7.69 9.57 -14.34
C THR A 49 7.99 10.28 -13.03
N GLU A 50 7.39 11.46 -12.84
CA GLU A 50 7.54 12.33 -11.68
C GLU A 50 6.23 13.03 -11.33
N GLY A 51 6.27 13.93 -10.33
CA GLY A 51 5.10 14.69 -9.89
C GLY A 51 4.06 13.84 -9.14
N LEU A 52 4.49 12.76 -8.50
CA LEU A 52 3.69 11.95 -7.57
C LEU A 52 3.81 12.57 -6.16
N VAL A 53 2.84 12.30 -5.27
CA VAL A 53 2.85 12.83 -3.90
C VAL A 53 3.58 11.88 -2.96
N SER A 54 3.09 10.64 -2.85
CA SER A 54 3.69 9.59 -2.01
C SER A 54 3.40 8.21 -2.66
N PRO A 55 4.13 7.83 -3.72
CA PRO A 55 3.89 6.59 -4.43
C PRO A 55 4.30 5.37 -3.59
N LEU A 56 3.37 4.41 -3.44
CA LEU A 56 3.52 3.27 -2.53
C LEU A 56 3.72 1.93 -3.25
N SER A 57 3.22 1.79 -4.48
CA SER A 57 3.36 0.56 -5.28
C SER A 57 3.09 0.83 -6.76
N VAL A 58 3.55 -0.10 -7.61
CA VAL A 58 3.29 -0.12 -9.05
C VAL A 58 2.79 -1.50 -9.45
N VAL A 59 1.74 -1.54 -10.28
CA VAL A 59 1.10 -2.78 -10.74
C VAL A 59 0.87 -2.71 -12.25
N GLU A 60 1.23 -3.74 -13.00
CA GLU A 60 0.86 -3.87 -14.42
C GLU A 60 -0.57 -4.43 -14.53
N ALA A 61 -1.39 -3.87 -15.42
CA ALA A 61 -2.70 -4.44 -15.70
C ALA A 61 -2.58 -5.76 -16.49
N PRO A 62 -3.31 -6.83 -16.12
CA PRO A 62 -3.30 -8.09 -16.86
C PRO A 62 -4.24 -8.01 -18.07
N ASP A 63 -3.97 -7.07 -18.99
CA ASP A 63 -4.78 -6.76 -20.18
C ASP A 63 -3.93 -6.56 -21.46
N ASP A 64 -2.66 -6.98 -21.43
CA ASP A 64 -1.67 -6.82 -22.51
C ASP A 64 -1.30 -5.36 -22.86
N SER A 65 -1.89 -4.36 -22.20
CA SER A 65 -1.64 -2.94 -22.53
C SER A 65 -0.26 -2.42 -22.09
N LYS A 66 0.43 -3.15 -21.21
CA LYS A 66 1.70 -2.74 -20.60
C LYS A 66 1.63 -1.41 -19.83
N ARG A 67 0.41 -0.99 -19.46
CA ARG A 67 0.20 0.15 -18.58
C ARG A 67 0.57 -0.23 -17.15
N LEU A 68 1.34 0.65 -16.51
CA LEU A 68 1.64 0.57 -15.10
C LEU A 68 0.69 1.49 -14.33
N PHE A 69 0.20 1.01 -13.20
CA PHE A 69 -0.70 1.73 -12.30
C PHE A 69 0.05 2.00 -11.01
N ILE A 70 0.31 3.27 -10.72
CA ILE A 70 0.99 3.72 -9.52
C ILE A 70 -0.06 4.06 -8.48
N VAL A 71 0.03 3.40 -7.33
CA VAL A 71 -0.77 3.71 -6.15
C VAL A 71 -0.08 4.84 -5.39
N ASP A 72 -0.75 5.98 -5.27
CA ASP A 72 -0.29 7.15 -4.53
C ASP A 72 -1.12 7.29 -3.24
N GLN A 73 -0.44 7.37 -2.10
CA GLN A 73 -1.03 7.35 -0.76
C GLN A 73 -2.15 8.40 -0.60
N ALA A 74 -2.02 9.54 -1.29
CA ALA A 74 -2.98 10.63 -1.28
C ALA A 74 -4.36 10.29 -1.89
N GLY A 75 -4.58 9.03 -2.28
CA GLY A 75 -5.86 8.53 -2.77
C GLY A 75 -5.91 8.36 -4.29
N MET A 76 -4.80 8.56 -4.99
CA MET A 76 -4.77 8.53 -6.46
C MET A 76 -4.20 7.22 -6.99
N VAL A 77 -4.78 6.73 -8.08
CA VAL A 77 -4.13 5.76 -8.94
C VAL A 77 -3.74 6.44 -10.24
N TRP A 78 -2.45 6.48 -10.57
CA TRP A 78 -1.94 7.09 -11.80
C TRP A 78 -1.58 6.03 -12.83
N ILE A 79 -1.81 6.33 -14.12
CA ILE A 79 -1.42 5.45 -15.23
C ILE A 79 -0.12 5.96 -15.84
N VAL A 80 0.84 5.07 -16.04
CA VAL A 80 2.04 5.27 -16.85
C VAL A 80 1.95 4.35 -18.07
N PRO A 81 1.72 4.91 -19.27
CA PRO A 81 1.77 4.14 -20.51
C PRO A 81 3.19 3.64 -20.82
N PRO A 82 3.35 2.58 -21.63
CA PRO A 82 4.67 2.09 -22.01
C PRO A 82 5.46 3.18 -22.75
N GLY A 83 6.67 3.46 -22.28
CA GLY A 83 7.58 4.43 -22.89
C GLY A 83 7.19 5.91 -22.72
N ALA A 84 6.21 6.22 -21.87
CA ALA A 84 5.75 7.59 -21.63
C ALA A 84 5.65 7.90 -20.13
N SER A 85 5.61 9.19 -19.78
CA SER A 85 5.29 9.63 -18.42
C SER A 85 3.81 9.41 -18.07
N ARG A 86 3.48 9.52 -16.78
CA ARG A 86 2.11 9.35 -16.30
C ARG A 86 1.11 10.27 -17.01
N LEU A 87 -0.11 9.79 -17.16
CA LEU A 87 -1.23 10.58 -17.66
C LEU A 87 -1.56 11.74 -16.68
N GLY A 88 -2.04 12.86 -17.23
CA GLY A 88 -2.37 14.07 -16.45
C GLY A 88 -3.61 13.94 -15.57
N THR A 89 -4.38 12.87 -15.71
CA THR A 89 -5.59 12.61 -14.91
C THR A 89 -5.54 11.18 -14.37
N PRO A 90 -5.88 10.96 -13.09
CA PRO A 90 -5.74 9.65 -12.48
C PRO A 90 -6.75 8.64 -13.04
N PHE A 91 -6.40 7.36 -12.97
CA PHE A 91 -7.33 6.26 -13.20
C PHE A 91 -8.49 6.30 -12.20
N LEU A 92 -8.17 6.50 -10.93
CA LEU A 92 -9.11 6.56 -9.81
C LEU A 92 -8.68 7.67 -8.83
N ASP A 93 -9.65 8.41 -8.30
CA ASP A 93 -9.48 9.43 -7.26
C ASP A 93 -10.38 9.10 -6.06
N LEU A 94 -9.74 8.76 -4.93
CA LEU A 94 -10.37 8.51 -3.64
C LEU A 94 -10.01 9.57 -2.58
N SER A 95 -9.41 10.71 -2.96
CA SER A 95 -8.95 11.71 -1.99
C SER A 95 -10.06 12.21 -1.06
N ALA A 96 -11.28 12.33 -1.57
CA ALA A 96 -12.45 12.73 -0.79
C ALA A 96 -13.04 11.60 0.08
N ARG A 97 -12.55 10.36 -0.07
CA ARG A 97 -13.04 9.17 0.66
C ARG A 97 -12.05 8.69 1.73
N ILE A 98 -10.85 9.26 1.79
CA ILE A 98 -9.84 8.94 2.81
C ILE A 98 -9.81 10.02 3.91
N PRO A 99 -9.34 9.69 5.13
CA PRO A 99 -9.04 10.69 6.14
C PRO A 99 -8.01 11.73 5.65
N ALA A 100 -8.07 12.93 6.24
CA ALA A 100 -6.99 13.90 6.05
C ALA A 100 -5.66 13.31 6.56
N LEU A 101 -4.66 13.31 5.67
CA LEU A 101 -3.34 12.74 5.94
C LEU A 101 -2.41 13.78 6.57
N ASN A 102 -1.56 13.33 7.48
CA ASN A 102 -0.51 14.17 8.05
C ASN A 102 0.73 14.16 7.15
N ALA A 103 1.12 15.34 6.65
CA ALA A 103 2.25 15.51 5.74
C ALA A 103 3.62 15.12 6.34
N SER A 104 3.73 15.02 7.68
CA SER A 104 4.99 14.62 8.33
C SER A 104 5.14 13.10 8.45
N TYR A 105 4.04 12.38 8.67
CA TYR A 105 4.02 10.92 8.77
C TYR A 105 2.56 10.44 8.82
N ASP A 106 2.22 9.49 7.96
CA ASP A 106 0.94 8.81 7.98
C ASP A 106 1.10 7.41 7.36
N GLU A 107 0.43 6.40 7.90
CA GLU A 107 0.33 5.07 7.28
C GLU A 107 -1.05 4.83 6.65
N ARG A 108 -1.97 5.78 6.82
CA ARG A 108 -3.31 5.78 6.21
C ARG A 108 -3.24 6.29 4.78
N GLY A 109 -4.35 6.15 4.06
CA GLY A 109 -4.51 6.56 2.67
C GLY A 109 -4.93 5.40 1.78
N LEU A 110 -4.64 5.52 0.49
CA LEU A 110 -4.76 4.41 -0.47
C LEU A 110 -3.48 3.58 -0.44
N LEU A 111 -3.57 2.30 -0.09
CA LEU A 111 -2.42 1.48 0.27
C LEU A 111 -2.04 0.40 -0.75
N SER A 112 -3.03 -0.10 -1.50
CA SER A 112 -2.81 -1.14 -2.51
C SER A 112 -3.90 -1.14 -3.59
N LEU A 113 -3.52 -1.68 -4.74
CA LEU A 113 -4.40 -2.01 -5.85
C LEU A 113 -4.08 -3.43 -6.34
N ALA A 114 -5.11 -4.21 -6.66
CA ALA A 114 -4.97 -5.50 -7.33
C ALA A 114 -6.01 -5.61 -8.45
N PHE A 115 -5.55 -5.97 -9.65
CA PHE A 115 -6.46 -6.32 -10.74
C PHE A 115 -6.97 -7.74 -10.55
N HIS A 116 -8.25 -7.98 -10.89
CA HIS A 116 -8.74 -9.34 -11.00
C HIS A 116 -7.92 -10.13 -12.04
N PRO A 117 -7.65 -11.43 -11.85
CA PRO A 117 -6.92 -12.22 -12.85
C PRO A 117 -7.57 -12.21 -14.25
N SER A 118 -8.89 -12.04 -14.28
CA SER A 118 -9.71 -11.86 -15.50
C SER A 118 -10.04 -10.39 -15.83
N PHE A 119 -9.24 -9.42 -15.38
CA PHE A 119 -9.51 -7.99 -15.57
C PHE A 119 -9.77 -7.61 -17.03
N ARG A 120 -9.05 -8.22 -17.99
CA ARG A 120 -9.27 -7.99 -19.42
C ARG A 120 -10.71 -8.23 -19.87
N THR A 121 -11.41 -9.16 -19.24
CA THR A 121 -12.78 -9.55 -19.63
C THR A 121 -13.84 -8.99 -18.69
N ASN A 122 -13.56 -8.85 -17.39
CA ASN A 122 -14.55 -8.43 -16.41
C ASN A 122 -14.36 -6.99 -15.89
N GLY A 123 -13.22 -6.37 -16.17
CA GLY A 123 -12.91 -5.00 -15.77
C GLY A 123 -12.80 -4.77 -14.26
N ARG A 124 -12.78 -5.82 -13.42
CA ARG A 124 -12.80 -5.74 -11.96
C ARG A 124 -11.41 -5.51 -11.40
N PHE A 125 -11.31 -4.59 -10.45
CA PHE A 125 -10.09 -4.38 -9.67
C PHE A 125 -10.46 -4.02 -8.23
N TYR A 126 -9.51 -4.17 -7.33
CA TYR A 126 -9.70 -4.03 -5.90
C TYR A 126 -8.70 -3.04 -5.35
N VAL A 127 -9.15 -2.22 -4.42
CA VAL A 127 -8.30 -1.27 -3.71
C VAL A 127 -8.46 -1.47 -2.23
N PHE A 128 -7.35 -1.36 -1.51
CA PHE A 128 -7.35 -1.28 -0.06
C PHE A 128 -6.95 0.11 0.37
N TYR A 129 -7.82 0.74 1.14
CA TYR A 129 -7.63 2.10 1.61
C TYR A 129 -8.24 2.30 2.99
N THR A 130 -7.80 3.34 3.68
CA THR A 130 -8.40 3.74 4.95
C THR A 130 -9.55 4.71 4.70
N ALA A 131 -10.73 4.42 5.21
CA ALA A 131 -11.87 5.34 5.26
C ALA A 131 -11.95 6.02 6.64
N PRO A 132 -12.72 7.12 6.80
CA PRO A 132 -13.05 7.67 8.11
C PRO A 132 -13.63 6.59 9.05
N PRO A 133 -13.40 6.70 10.38
CA PRO A 133 -13.92 5.73 11.32
C PRO A 133 -15.44 5.74 11.33
N ARG A 134 -16.05 4.58 11.63
CA ARG A 134 -17.50 4.49 11.78
C ARG A 134 -17.96 5.31 12.98
N ALA A 135 -19.13 5.94 12.85
CA ALA A 135 -19.73 6.66 13.97
C ALA A 135 -19.99 5.70 15.15
N GLY A 136 -19.47 6.05 16.33
CA GLY A 136 -19.64 5.27 17.56
C GLY A 136 -18.64 4.13 17.77
N GLY A 137 -17.90 3.71 16.73
CA GLY A 137 -16.96 2.60 16.79
C GLY A 137 -17.60 1.24 17.15
N PRO A 138 -16.85 0.14 17.08
CA PRO A 138 -17.31 -1.19 17.50
C PRO A 138 -17.44 -1.33 19.03
N GLU A 139 -16.80 -0.47 19.83
CA GLU A 139 -16.83 -0.54 21.29
C GLU A 139 -17.26 0.81 21.90
N PRO A 140 -18.32 0.84 22.73
CA PRO A 140 -18.79 2.06 23.36
C PRO A 140 -17.71 2.76 24.18
N GLY A 141 -17.53 4.07 23.96
CA GLY A 141 -16.55 4.88 24.68
C GLY A 141 -15.11 4.73 24.19
N VAL A 142 -14.85 3.88 23.20
CA VAL A 142 -13.54 3.70 22.57
C VAL A 142 -13.48 4.50 21.28
N SER A 143 -12.44 5.34 21.14
CA SER A 143 -12.21 6.10 19.91
C SER A 143 -11.40 5.28 18.92
N TRP A 144 -11.95 5.10 17.72
CA TRP A 144 -11.30 4.43 16.60
C TRP A 144 -10.80 5.46 15.59
N ASN A 145 -9.61 5.25 15.06
CA ASN A 145 -8.96 6.24 14.21
C ASN A 145 -9.47 6.23 12.77
N ASN A 146 -9.62 5.04 12.18
CA ASN A 146 -10.01 4.87 10.78
C ASN A 146 -10.66 3.49 10.55
N LEU A 147 -11.04 3.23 9.31
CA LEU A 147 -11.60 1.95 8.87
C LEU A 147 -10.73 1.41 7.72
N SER A 148 -10.13 0.25 7.90
CA SER A 148 -9.53 -0.49 6.79
C SER A 148 -10.65 -0.97 5.86
N ARG A 149 -10.60 -0.58 4.59
CA ARG A 149 -11.62 -0.95 3.60
C ARG A 149 -10.99 -1.58 2.37
N LEU A 150 -11.51 -2.75 2.02
CA LEU A 150 -11.34 -3.38 0.73
C LEU A 150 -12.59 -3.09 -0.11
N SER A 151 -12.41 -2.43 -1.25
CA SER A 151 -13.48 -2.18 -2.22
C SER A 151 -13.13 -2.74 -3.59
N GLU A 152 -14.14 -3.30 -4.25
CA GLU A 152 -14.12 -3.61 -5.68
C GLU A 152 -14.63 -2.40 -6.48
N PHE A 153 -14.01 -2.17 -7.63
CA PHE A 153 -14.44 -1.22 -8.64
C PHE A 153 -14.36 -1.87 -10.02
N ARG A 154 -14.97 -1.22 -11.01
CA ARG A 154 -14.86 -1.55 -12.42
C ARG A 154 -14.18 -0.44 -13.21
N VAL A 155 -13.42 -0.82 -14.23
CA VAL A 155 -12.99 0.11 -15.29
C VAL A 155 -14.22 0.68 -16.00
N SER A 156 -14.13 1.93 -16.45
CA SER A 156 -15.18 2.58 -17.23
C SER A 156 -15.45 1.80 -18.52
N ALA A 157 -16.72 1.65 -18.86
CA ALA A 157 -17.15 0.99 -20.10
C ALA A 157 -16.75 1.77 -21.38
N THR A 158 -16.42 3.05 -21.26
CA THR A 158 -16.12 3.94 -22.39
C THR A 158 -14.69 4.47 -22.42
N ASP A 159 -13.93 4.31 -21.33
CA ASP A 159 -12.54 4.78 -21.25
C ASP A 159 -11.71 3.82 -20.38
N ALA A 160 -10.86 3.02 -21.03
CA ALA A 160 -9.99 2.06 -20.35
C ALA A 160 -8.99 2.73 -19.39
N ASN A 161 -8.74 4.04 -19.51
CA ASN A 161 -7.87 4.82 -18.63
C ASN A 161 -8.61 5.45 -17.45
N ARG A 162 -9.88 5.09 -17.22
CA ARG A 162 -10.69 5.56 -16.10
C ARG A 162 -11.36 4.42 -15.35
N ALA A 163 -11.41 4.53 -14.03
CA ALA A 163 -12.32 3.77 -13.20
C ALA A 163 -13.72 4.39 -13.22
N ASP A 164 -14.76 3.56 -13.14
CA ASP A 164 -16.08 4.01 -12.75
C ASP A 164 -16.15 4.11 -11.22
N ALA A 165 -15.98 5.32 -10.67
CA ALA A 165 -15.99 5.54 -9.24
C ALA A 165 -17.36 5.29 -8.57
N ALA A 166 -18.45 5.22 -9.35
CA ALA A 166 -19.79 4.88 -8.87
C ALA A 166 -20.03 3.36 -8.79
N SER A 167 -19.16 2.55 -9.42
CA SER A 167 -19.22 1.09 -9.37
C SER A 167 -18.73 0.48 -8.06
N GLU A 168 -18.39 1.30 -7.06
CA GLU A 168 -17.82 0.82 -5.80
C GLU A 168 -18.73 -0.22 -5.13
N ARG A 169 -18.15 -1.38 -4.83
CA ARG A 169 -18.74 -2.38 -3.95
C ARG A 169 -17.79 -2.66 -2.80
N ILE A 170 -18.23 -2.33 -1.59
CA ILE A 170 -17.49 -2.63 -0.36
C ILE A 170 -17.47 -4.16 -0.17
N ILE A 171 -16.26 -4.73 -0.10
CA ILE A 171 -16.06 -6.18 0.05
C ILE A 171 -15.83 -6.52 1.52
N LEU A 172 -14.91 -5.82 2.18
CA LEU A 172 -14.55 -6.07 3.57
C LEU A 172 -14.19 -4.77 4.27
N GLU A 173 -14.56 -4.66 5.55
CA GLU A 173 -14.22 -3.54 6.40
C GLU A 173 -13.75 -4.04 7.77
N ALA A 174 -12.72 -3.42 8.32
CA ALA A 174 -12.23 -3.67 9.68
C ALA A 174 -11.94 -2.34 10.35
N ASP A 175 -12.62 -2.06 11.48
CA ASP A 175 -12.34 -0.88 12.30
C ASP A 175 -10.88 -0.95 12.74
N HIS A 176 -10.12 0.13 12.55
CA HIS A 176 -8.68 0.19 12.85
C HIS A 176 -8.43 1.23 13.95
N PRO A 177 -7.85 0.83 15.11
CA PRO A 177 -7.93 1.66 16.30
C PRO A 177 -6.98 2.87 16.25
N GLN A 178 -5.83 2.74 15.59
CA GLN A 178 -4.77 3.77 15.57
C GLN A 178 -4.42 4.22 14.15
N SER A 179 -3.59 5.26 14.02
CA SER A 179 -3.20 5.80 12.71
C SER A 179 -2.02 5.08 12.06
N ASN A 180 -1.51 4.02 12.67
CA ASN A 180 -0.36 3.25 12.21
C ASN A 180 -0.62 1.74 12.29
N HIS A 181 0.32 1.00 11.71
CA HIS A 181 0.27 -0.42 11.42
C HIS A 181 -0.92 -0.83 10.55
N ASN A 182 -1.20 -0.07 9.49
CA ASN A 182 -2.34 -0.35 8.62
C ASN A 182 -2.15 -1.58 7.73
N GLY A 183 -0.90 -2.04 7.52
CA GLY A 183 -0.59 -3.10 6.55
C GLY A 183 -1.05 -2.69 5.15
N GLY A 184 -1.99 -3.44 4.59
CA GLY A 184 -2.83 -2.97 3.48
C GLY A 184 -2.42 -3.45 2.10
N THR A 185 -1.61 -4.51 1.98
CA THR A 185 -1.38 -5.15 0.68
C THR A 185 -2.56 -6.02 0.31
N VAL A 186 -2.93 -5.94 -0.96
CA VAL A 186 -3.91 -6.81 -1.59
C VAL A 186 -3.29 -7.43 -2.83
N ALA A 187 -3.40 -8.74 -2.97
CA ALA A 187 -2.91 -9.47 -4.14
C ALA A 187 -3.73 -10.73 -4.39
N PHE A 188 -3.89 -11.10 -5.65
CA PHE A 188 -4.40 -12.42 -6.00
C PHE A 188 -3.29 -13.46 -5.90
N GLY A 189 -3.56 -14.57 -5.22
CA GLY A 189 -2.69 -15.73 -5.23
C GLY A 189 -2.79 -16.52 -6.54
N PRO A 190 -1.86 -17.45 -6.78
CA PRO A 190 -1.92 -18.34 -7.94
C PRO A 190 -3.12 -19.30 -7.90
N ASP A 191 -3.77 -19.42 -6.74
CA ASP A 191 -5.00 -20.17 -6.51
C ASP A 191 -6.27 -19.38 -6.88
N GLY A 192 -6.14 -18.12 -7.30
CA GLY A 192 -7.26 -17.27 -7.72
C GLY A 192 -7.98 -16.57 -6.57
N TYR A 193 -7.55 -16.75 -5.32
CA TYR A 193 -8.15 -16.07 -4.17
C TYR A 193 -7.47 -14.74 -3.87
N LEU A 194 -8.21 -13.85 -3.22
CA LEU A 194 -7.72 -12.54 -2.84
C LEU A 194 -7.13 -12.58 -1.43
N TYR A 195 -5.87 -12.21 -1.32
CA TYR A 195 -5.15 -12.09 -0.06
C TYR A 195 -5.08 -10.63 0.39
N ILE A 196 -5.31 -10.39 1.68
CA ILE A 196 -5.32 -9.04 2.28
C ILE A 196 -4.48 -9.03 3.55
N SER A 197 -3.53 -8.10 3.66
CA SER A 197 -2.81 -7.89 4.91
C SER A 197 -3.41 -6.75 5.73
N ILE A 198 -3.58 -6.96 7.03
CA ILE A 198 -4.02 -5.95 7.99
C ILE A 198 -3.07 -6.02 9.19
N GLY A 199 -2.49 -4.89 9.61
CA GLY A 199 -1.61 -4.87 10.79
C GLY A 199 -2.37 -4.92 12.11
N ASP A 200 -1.64 -5.02 13.21
CA ASP A 200 -2.13 -5.31 14.57
C ASP A 200 -3.00 -4.22 15.19
N GLY A 201 -3.13 -3.07 14.54
CA GLY A 201 -3.93 -1.95 15.02
C GLY A 201 -3.12 -0.77 15.51
N GLY A 202 -1.79 -0.90 15.65
CA GLY A 202 -0.88 0.22 15.94
C GLY A 202 -0.65 0.51 17.42
N ASN A 203 -0.16 1.72 17.70
CA ASN A 203 0.36 2.14 19.01
C ASN A 203 1.59 1.34 19.51
N LYS A 204 2.27 1.89 20.50
CA LYS A 204 3.42 1.24 21.15
C LYS A 204 2.92 0.14 22.10
N ASP A 205 3.61 -1.00 22.11
CA ASP A 205 3.38 -2.14 23.01
C ASP A 205 1.93 -2.66 23.02
N ASP A 206 1.15 -2.39 21.97
CA ASP A 206 -0.28 -2.70 21.85
C ASP A 206 -1.11 -2.19 23.04
N VAL A 207 -0.69 -1.07 23.66
CA VAL A 207 -1.37 -0.48 24.81
C VAL A 207 -2.27 0.69 24.43
N GLY A 208 -3.58 0.49 24.32
CA GLY A 208 -4.50 1.62 24.11
C GLY A 208 -5.89 1.22 23.62
N PRO A 209 -6.77 2.21 23.36
CA PRO A 209 -8.12 1.97 22.84
C PRO A 209 -8.11 1.00 21.65
N GLY A 210 -8.98 -0.02 21.70
CA GLY A 210 -9.13 -1.03 20.65
C GLY A 210 -8.11 -2.18 20.66
N HIS A 211 -7.21 -2.25 21.66
CA HIS A 211 -6.40 -3.44 21.91
C HIS A 211 -7.06 -4.34 22.94
N LEU A 212 -7.15 -5.63 22.61
CA LEU A 212 -7.80 -6.63 23.45
C LEU A 212 -6.88 -7.11 24.56
N THR A 213 -7.46 -7.44 25.71
CA THR A 213 -6.73 -8.09 26.81
C THR A 213 -6.34 -9.52 26.43
N ASP A 214 -5.15 -9.94 26.85
CA ASP A 214 -4.66 -11.30 26.64
C ASP A 214 -4.90 -12.15 27.90
N TRP A 215 -4.97 -13.47 27.73
CA TRP A 215 -5.05 -14.43 28.84
C TRP A 215 -3.69 -14.60 29.53
N TYR A 216 -2.59 -14.24 28.85
CA TYR A 216 -1.24 -14.38 29.38
C TYR A 216 -0.81 -13.13 30.15
N ALA A 217 -0.77 -13.22 31.48
CA ALA A 217 -0.61 -12.07 32.38
C ALA A 217 0.66 -11.21 32.19
N VAL A 218 1.71 -11.73 31.55
CA VAL A 218 2.94 -10.95 31.27
C VAL A 218 2.76 -10.02 30.06
N ASN A 219 1.83 -10.35 29.15
CA ASN A 219 1.49 -9.51 28.01
C ASN A 219 0.17 -8.78 28.31
N ALA A 220 0.18 -7.45 28.19
CA ALA A 220 -1.01 -6.65 28.51
C ALA A 220 -2.19 -6.89 27.56
N GLY A 221 -1.95 -7.49 26.41
CA GLY A 221 -2.92 -7.57 25.33
C GLY A 221 -2.28 -7.55 23.96
N GLY A 222 -3.15 -7.50 22.95
CA GLY A 222 -2.78 -7.34 21.55
C GLY A 222 -3.80 -7.98 20.62
N ASN A 223 -3.88 -7.46 19.40
CA ASN A 223 -4.87 -7.99 18.45
C ASN A 223 -4.30 -9.10 17.55
N ALA A 224 -2.98 -9.14 17.36
CA ALA A 224 -2.34 -10.03 16.39
C ALA A 224 -2.61 -11.52 16.68
N GLN A 225 -2.65 -11.92 17.96
CA GLN A 225 -2.94 -13.28 18.39
C GLN A 225 -4.44 -13.57 18.56
N ASN A 226 -5.29 -12.54 18.58
CA ASN A 226 -6.73 -12.72 18.71
C ASN A 226 -7.32 -13.24 17.40
N LEU A 227 -8.06 -14.34 17.44
CA LEU A 227 -8.65 -14.97 16.26
C LEU A 227 -10.13 -14.66 16.07
N THR A 228 -10.78 -13.99 17.03
CA THR A 228 -12.24 -14.05 17.19
C THR A 228 -12.89 -12.66 17.08
N ALA A 229 -12.34 -11.69 17.79
CA ALA A 229 -12.95 -10.37 17.99
C ALA A 229 -12.68 -9.42 16.83
N ASN A 230 -11.52 -9.49 16.17
CA ASN A 230 -11.17 -8.59 15.06
C ASN A 230 -10.30 -9.27 13.99
N LEU A 231 -9.96 -8.50 12.94
CA LEU A 231 -9.14 -8.93 11.80
C LEU A 231 -7.72 -8.31 11.82
N MET A 232 -7.30 -7.75 12.95
CA MET A 232 -6.02 -7.04 13.05
C MET A 232 -4.85 -8.03 13.20
N GLY A 233 -3.72 -7.71 12.57
CA GLY A 233 -2.50 -8.52 12.61
C GLY A 233 -2.64 -9.83 11.87
N LYS A 234 -3.33 -9.81 10.73
CA LYS A 234 -3.72 -10.98 9.93
C LYS A 234 -3.30 -10.83 8.47
N VAL A 235 -3.06 -11.98 7.85
CA VAL A 235 -3.26 -12.14 6.41
C VAL A 235 -4.58 -12.88 6.23
N LEU A 236 -5.50 -12.28 5.48
CA LEU A 236 -6.80 -12.84 5.13
C LEU A 236 -6.74 -13.47 3.74
N ARG A 237 -7.60 -14.45 3.47
CA ARG A 237 -7.79 -15.07 2.15
C ARG A 237 -9.29 -15.29 1.90
N ILE A 238 -9.83 -14.66 0.86
CA ILE A 238 -11.26 -14.69 0.53
C ILE A 238 -11.49 -15.03 -0.95
N ASP A 239 -12.66 -15.58 -1.24
CA ASP A 239 -13.16 -15.85 -2.59
C ASP A 239 -14.10 -14.74 -3.05
N VAL A 240 -13.62 -13.85 -3.91
CA VAL A 240 -14.38 -12.72 -4.45
C VAL A 240 -15.22 -13.08 -5.68
N ASP A 241 -15.11 -14.31 -6.18
CA ASP A 241 -15.93 -14.83 -7.29
C ASP A 241 -17.10 -15.67 -6.77
N GLY A 242 -16.99 -16.20 -5.55
CA GLY A 242 -18.06 -16.89 -4.84
C GLY A 242 -18.85 -15.97 -3.90
N GLY A 243 -20.17 -16.08 -3.90
CA GLY A 243 -21.02 -15.46 -2.88
C GLY A 243 -21.24 -13.94 -3.03
N THR A 244 -21.79 -13.32 -1.99
CA THR A 244 -22.02 -11.87 -1.94
C THR A 244 -21.90 -11.40 -0.49
N PRO A 245 -20.92 -10.55 -0.12
CA PRO A 245 -19.91 -9.93 -0.98
C PRO A 245 -18.73 -10.83 -1.40
N TYR A 246 -18.50 -11.94 -0.69
CA TYR A 246 -17.46 -12.94 -0.96
C TYR A 246 -17.81 -14.26 -0.26
N ASN A 247 -17.05 -15.32 -0.55
CA ASN A 247 -17.08 -16.63 0.11
C ASN A 247 -15.77 -16.89 0.88
N ILE A 248 -15.82 -17.88 1.77
CA ILE A 248 -14.64 -18.41 2.45
C ILE A 248 -14.12 -19.62 1.66
N PRO A 249 -12.85 -19.63 1.22
CA PRO A 249 -12.23 -20.82 0.66
C PRO A 249 -12.28 -21.99 1.65
N ALA A 250 -12.72 -23.16 1.18
CA ALA A 250 -12.93 -24.33 2.05
C ALA A 250 -11.65 -24.86 2.70
N ASP A 251 -10.51 -24.57 2.08
CA ASP A 251 -9.15 -24.92 2.53
C ASP A 251 -8.49 -23.82 3.39
N ASN A 252 -9.20 -22.74 3.75
CA ASN A 252 -8.71 -21.83 4.78
C ASN A 252 -8.53 -22.59 6.12
N PRO A 253 -7.48 -22.30 6.91
CA PRO A 253 -7.17 -23.03 8.14
C PRO A 253 -8.27 -22.95 9.20
N PHE A 254 -9.11 -21.92 9.13
CA PHE A 254 -10.23 -21.69 10.04
C PHE A 254 -11.61 -21.79 9.37
N ALA A 255 -11.72 -22.33 8.15
CA ALA A 255 -12.98 -22.40 7.41
C ALA A 255 -14.12 -23.08 8.19
N GLY A 256 -13.80 -24.18 8.89
CA GLY A 256 -14.75 -24.92 9.73
C GLY A 256 -14.86 -24.41 11.17
N SER A 257 -14.16 -23.32 11.54
CA SER A 257 -14.14 -22.85 12.92
C SER A 257 -15.46 -22.17 13.30
N ALA A 258 -15.89 -22.43 14.54
CA ALA A 258 -17.00 -21.72 15.18
C ALA A 258 -16.53 -20.51 16.01
N THR A 259 -15.23 -20.45 16.33
CA THR A 259 -14.68 -19.44 17.24
C THR A 259 -13.74 -18.47 16.54
N ALA A 260 -13.05 -18.89 15.47
CA ALA A 260 -12.13 -18.05 14.71
C ALA A 260 -12.81 -17.43 13.48
N ARG A 261 -12.39 -16.21 13.13
CA ARG A 261 -12.71 -15.52 11.87
C ARG A 261 -12.22 -16.38 10.71
N ARG A 262 -13.12 -16.76 9.82
CA ARG A 262 -12.88 -17.77 8.78
C ARG A 262 -12.06 -17.23 7.61
N GLU A 263 -11.99 -15.90 7.51
CA GLU A 263 -11.17 -15.15 6.56
C GLU A 263 -9.68 -15.31 6.84
N ILE A 264 -9.28 -15.67 8.07
CA ILE A 264 -7.87 -15.74 8.48
C ILE A 264 -7.15 -16.87 7.72
N TRP A 265 -6.10 -16.49 7.01
CA TRP A 265 -5.10 -17.40 6.44
C TRP A 265 -3.89 -17.54 7.35
N ALA A 266 -3.41 -16.43 7.90
CA ALA A 266 -2.32 -16.40 8.86
C ALA A 266 -2.51 -15.25 9.87
N TYR A 267 -1.90 -15.37 11.05
CA TYR A 267 -2.05 -14.41 12.15
C TYR A 267 -0.75 -14.21 12.92
N GLY A 268 -0.73 -13.23 13.83
CA GLY A 268 0.46 -12.88 14.62
C GLY A 268 1.36 -11.82 13.97
N PHE A 269 0.85 -11.09 12.98
CA PHE A 269 1.63 -10.04 12.31
C PHE A 269 1.52 -8.70 13.01
N ARG A 270 2.64 -7.95 13.04
CA ARG A 270 2.70 -6.57 13.53
C ARG A 270 2.22 -5.58 12.47
N ASN A 271 3.04 -5.34 11.43
CA ASN A 271 2.70 -4.47 10.31
C ASN A 271 3.09 -5.13 8.97
N PRO A 272 2.30 -6.09 8.46
CA PRO A 272 2.59 -6.80 7.21
C PRO A 272 2.34 -5.88 6.00
N TYR A 273 3.32 -5.04 5.67
CA TYR A 273 3.15 -3.94 4.70
C TYR A 273 3.13 -4.37 3.23
N ARG A 274 3.98 -5.33 2.80
CA ARG A 274 4.09 -5.81 1.41
C ARG A 274 4.28 -7.33 1.33
N PHE A 275 3.74 -7.94 0.26
CA PHE A 275 4.00 -9.33 -0.13
C PHE A 275 5.07 -9.37 -1.23
N SER A 276 5.89 -10.43 -1.24
CA SER A 276 6.95 -10.68 -2.23
C SER A 276 7.09 -12.17 -2.49
#